data_AF-A0A8B6FTX9-F1
#
_entry.id   AF-A0A8B6FTX9-F1
#
_cell.length_a   1.000
_cell.length_b   1.000
_cell.length_c   1.000
_cell.angle_alpha   90.00
_cell.angle_beta   90.00
_cell.angle_gamma   90.00
#
_symmetry.space_group_name_H-M   'P 1'
#
loop_
_entity.id
_entity.type
_entity.pdbx_description
1 polymer ?
#
loop_
_entity_poly.entity_id
_entity_poly.type
_entity_poly.pdbx_seq_one_letter_code
_entity_poly.pdbx_strand_id
1 'polypeptide(L)'
;MFFKKYAGHPTLYIIDDCSATKELTKKKDMLSELAFSGRHAEQSVWVISQRYNSVLKDLREQTKWLCMFYTKDRDSFDNCLRENDVIPTLEERQRIKEELKKKKHRKLILKTDQPTDYWLLN
;
A
#
# COMPACT_ATOMS: atom_id res chain seq x y z
N MET A 1 7.19 -17.00 15.75
CA MET A 1 6.97 -16.36 14.43
C MET A 1 5.48 -16.36 14.14
N PHE A 2 4.90 -15.19 13.83
CA PHE A 2 3.45 -15.00 13.68
C PHE A 2 2.80 -15.97 12.66
N PHE A 3 3.52 -16.31 11.57
CA PHE A 3 3.02 -17.21 10.53
C PHE A 3 2.74 -18.65 11.00
N LYS A 4 3.50 -19.17 11.98
CA LYS A 4 3.32 -20.55 12.47
C LYS A 4 1.97 -20.73 13.18
N LYS A 5 1.42 -19.64 13.72
CA LYS A 5 0.16 -19.68 14.48
C LYS A 5 -1.05 -19.97 13.57
N TYR A 6 -0.99 -19.55 12.31
CA TYR A 6 -2.08 -19.67 11.34
C TYR A 6 -1.64 -20.37 10.04
N ALA A 7 -0.60 -21.21 10.11
CA ALA A 7 -0.15 -21.98 8.97
C ALA A 7 -1.25 -22.96 8.52
N GLY A 8 -1.47 -23.07 7.20
CA GLY A 8 -2.50 -23.94 6.63
C GLY A 8 -3.91 -23.35 6.57
N HIS A 9 -4.08 -22.07 6.94
CA HIS A 9 -5.34 -21.35 6.82
C HIS A 9 -5.14 -20.02 6.07
N PRO A 10 -6.04 -19.67 5.12
CA PRO A 10 -6.09 -18.33 4.56
C PRO A 10 -6.19 -17.28 5.67
N THR A 11 -5.21 -16.39 5.75
CA THR A 11 -5.10 -15.43 6.86
C THR A 11 -4.82 -14.03 6.34
N LEU A 12 -5.59 -13.05 6.79
CA LEU A 12 -5.36 -11.63 6.52
C LEU A 12 -4.87 -10.92 7.78
N TYR A 13 -3.66 -10.38 7.74
CA TYR A 13 -3.12 -9.50 8.77
C TYR A 13 -3.42 -8.05 8.40
N ILE A 14 -4.01 -7.29 9.32
CA ILE A 14 -4.23 -5.86 9.16
C ILE A 14 -3.33 -5.13 10.15
N ILE A 15 -2.50 -4.23 9.63
CA ILE A 15 -1.59 -3.40 10.40
C ILE A 15 -2.10 -1.96 10.27
N ASP A 16 -2.69 -1.44 11.34
CA ASP A 16 -3.17 -0.07 11.40
C ASP A 16 -2.14 0.86 12.05
N ASP A 17 -2.13 2.11 11.60
CA ASP A 17 -1.18 3.17 11.98
C ASP A 17 0.28 2.72 11.99
N CYS A 18 0.75 2.34 10.80
CA CYS A 18 2.14 2.01 10.52
C CYS A 18 3.09 3.24 10.57
N SER A 19 2.74 4.29 11.31
CA SER A 19 3.70 5.36 11.63
C SER A 19 4.96 4.68 12.15
N ALA A 20 6.13 5.09 11.65
CA ALA A 20 7.43 4.47 11.85
C ALA A 20 7.86 4.48 13.33
N THR A 21 7.09 3.80 14.17
CA THR A 21 7.35 3.56 15.57
C THR A 21 8.58 2.68 15.62
N LYS A 22 9.47 2.94 16.58
CA LYS A 22 10.71 2.16 16.76
C LYS A 22 10.44 0.65 16.82
N GLU A 23 9.23 0.24 17.21
CA GLU A 23 8.81 -1.16 17.22
C GLU A 23 8.60 -1.77 15.83
N LEU A 24 8.05 -1.03 14.88
CA LEU A 24 7.90 -1.48 13.49
C LEU A 24 9.26 -1.68 12.83
N THR A 25 10.21 -0.79 13.09
CA THR A 25 11.60 -0.96 12.61
C THR A 25 12.27 -2.18 13.22
N LYS A 26 12.03 -2.47 14.52
CA LYS A 26 12.52 -3.69 15.18
C LYS A 26 11.86 -4.98 14.66
N LYS A 27 10.64 -4.87 14.14
CA LYS A 27 9.87 -5.99 13.57
C LYS A 27 9.93 -6.01 12.03
N LYS A 28 10.80 -5.19 11.43
CA LYS A 28 10.94 -5.05 9.97
C LYS A 28 11.14 -6.40 9.31
N ASP A 29 12.06 -7.22 9.84
CA ASP A 29 12.38 -8.53 9.28
C ASP A 29 11.16 -9.46 9.26
N MET A 30 10.33 -9.43 10.30
CA MET A 30 9.10 -10.23 10.34
C MET A 30 8.03 -9.75 9.35
N LEU A 31 7.89 -8.44 9.15
CA LEU A 31 6.92 -7.90 8.18
C LEU A 31 7.36 -8.12 6.75
N SER A 32 8.64 -7.93 6.48
CA SER A 32 9.26 -8.30 5.22
C SER A 32 9.03 -9.78 4.96
N GLU A 33 9.37 -10.66 5.91
CA GLU A 33 9.14 -12.10 5.78
C GLU A 33 7.66 -12.44 5.54
N LEU A 34 6.71 -11.80 6.20
CA LEU A 34 5.28 -12.00 5.93
C LEU A 34 4.89 -11.57 4.50
N ALA A 35 5.42 -10.44 4.01
CA ALA A 35 5.16 -9.97 2.66
C ALA A 35 5.82 -10.85 1.57
N PHE A 36 6.98 -11.44 1.86
CA PHE A 36 7.72 -12.31 0.94
C PHE A 36 7.23 -13.77 0.98
N SER A 37 7.22 -14.39 2.17
CA SER A 37 6.96 -15.82 2.36
C SER A 37 5.48 -16.15 2.58
N GLY A 38 4.71 -15.23 3.17
CA GLY A 38 3.28 -15.44 3.46
C GLY A 38 2.44 -15.72 2.22
N ARG A 39 2.85 -15.17 1.06
CA ARG A 39 2.21 -15.42 -0.24
C ARG A 39 2.15 -16.90 -0.62
N HIS A 40 3.16 -17.68 -0.28
CA HIS A 40 3.19 -19.12 -0.53
C HIS A 40 2.36 -19.93 0.47
N ALA A 41 1.89 -19.31 1.54
CA ALA A 41 1.16 -19.92 2.64
C ALA A 41 -0.30 -19.44 2.75
N GLU A 42 -0.87 -18.85 1.69
CA GLU A 42 -2.20 -18.23 1.66
C GLU A 42 -2.39 -17.10 2.69
N GLN A 43 -1.30 -16.41 3.03
CA GLN A 43 -1.30 -15.32 3.99
C GLN A 43 -1.13 -13.97 3.28
N SER A 44 -2.00 -13.02 3.61
CA SER A 44 -2.03 -11.66 3.06
C SER A 44 -1.81 -10.64 4.16
N VAL A 45 -1.17 -9.51 3.83
CA VAL A 45 -0.94 -8.40 4.76
C VAL A 45 -1.50 -7.13 4.15
N TRP A 46 -2.34 -6.42 4.90
CA TRP A 46 -2.79 -5.07 4.59
C TRP A 46 -2.17 -4.09 5.56
N VAL A 47 -1.55 -3.05 5.02
CA VAL A 47 -0.98 -1.96 5.79
C VAL A 47 -1.82 -0.71 5.58
N ILE A 48 -2.33 -0.16 6.68
CA ILE A 48 -3.14 1.05 6.69
C ILE A 48 -2.29 2.16 7.31
N SER A 49 -2.19 3.29 6.61
CA SER A 49 -1.37 4.41 7.04
C SER A 49 -1.94 5.75 6.57
N GLN A 50 -1.72 6.80 7.36
CA GLN A 50 -2.04 8.17 6.99
C GLN A 50 -1.06 8.76 5.97
N ARG A 51 0.17 8.23 5.90
CA ARG A 51 1.23 8.68 4.98
C ARG A 51 1.82 7.51 4.23
N TYR A 52 2.00 7.67 2.92
CA TYR A 52 2.61 6.63 2.08
C TYR A 52 4.08 6.40 2.47
N ASN A 53 4.78 7.46 2.87
CA ASN A 53 6.20 7.41 3.21
C ASN A 53 6.51 6.84 4.61
N SER A 54 5.51 6.62 5.46
CA SER A 54 5.73 5.91 6.73
C SER A 54 5.70 4.39 6.57
N VAL A 55 5.10 3.88 5.48
CA VAL A 55 5.15 2.45 5.16
C VAL A 55 6.57 2.09 4.72
N LEU A 56 7.11 1.01 5.29
CA LEU A 56 8.44 0.50 4.98
C LEU A 56 8.59 0.24 3.46
N LYS A 57 9.70 0.68 2.88
CA LYS A 57 9.97 0.56 1.44
C LYS A 57 9.81 -0.87 0.92
N ASP A 58 10.37 -1.84 1.64
CA ASP A 58 10.27 -3.27 1.31
C ASP A 58 8.81 -3.74 1.14
N LEU A 59 7.87 -3.21 1.93
CA LEU A 59 6.44 -3.54 1.79
C LEU A 59 5.82 -2.85 0.58
N ARG A 60 6.19 -1.60 0.31
CA ARG A 60 5.70 -0.83 -0.84
C ARG A 60 6.12 -1.46 -2.16
N GLU A 61 7.36 -1.91 -2.26
CA GLU A 61 7.89 -2.60 -3.45
C GLU A 61 7.25 -3.98 -3.69
N GLN A 62 6.74 -4.63 -2.65
CA GLN A 62 6.13 -5.96 -2.74
C GLN A 62 4.60 -5.93 -2.87
N THR A 63 4.00 -4.75 -2.84
CA THR A 63 2.55 -4.57 -2.88
C THR A 63 2.00 -4.92 -4.26
N LYS A 64 0.88 -5.67 -4.31
CA LYS A 64 0.20 -6.09 -5.56
C LYS A 64 -0.90 -5.13 -6.02
N TRP A 65 -1.47 -4.41 -5.07
CA TRP A 65 -2.41 -3.33 -5.32
C TRP A 65 -2.41 -2.38 -4.13
N LEU A 66 -2.72 -1.11 -4.38
CA LEU A 66 -2.83 -0.10 -3.34
C LEU A 66 -4.12 0.69 -3.49
N CYS A 67 -4.64 1.15 -2.35
CA CYS A 67 -5.77 2.07 -2.28
C CYS A 67 -5.30 3.38 -1.68
N MET A 68 -5.49 4.47 -2.42
CA MET A 68 -5.12 5.81 -2.01
C MET A 68 -6.36 6.70 -1.95
N PHE A 69 -6.61 7.26 -0.78
CA PHE A 69 -7.59 8.34 -0.61
C PHE A 69 -6.92 9.69 -0.84
N TYR A 70 -7.73 10.75 -0.95
CA TYR A 70 -7.20 12.10 -0.93
C TYR A 70 -6.33 12.33 0.31
N THR A 71 -5.09 12.74 0.11
CA THR A 71 -4.16 13.12 1.17
C THR A 71 -3.76 14.58 1.02
N LYS A 72 -3.65 15.27 2.16
CA LYS A 72 -3.12 16.65 2.22
C LYS A 72 -1.59 16.67 2.12
N ASP A 73 -0.94 15.55 2.35
CA ASP A 73 0.51 15.41 2.22
C ASP A 73 0.88 15.30 0.74
N ARG A 74 1.45 16.37 0.20
CA ARG A 74 1.85 16.45 -1.21
C ARG A 74 2.79 15.31 -1.58
N ASP A 75 3.75 15.03 -0.71
CA ASP A 75 4.83 14.09 -1.00
C ASP A 75 4.33 12.64 -0.98
N SER A 76 3.31 12.31 -0.17
CA SER A 76 2.72 10.96 -0.16
C SER A 76 2.06 10.60 -1.50
N PHE A 77 1.27 11.52 -2.09
CA PHE A 77 0.62 11.27 -3.37
C PHE A 77 1.64 11.12 -4.49
N ASP A 78 2.55 12.10 -4.58
CA ASP A 78 3.51 12.16 -5.68
C ASP A 78 4.52 11.00 -5.61
N ASN A 79 4.99 10.63 -4.40
CA ASN A 79 5.88 9.48 -4.21
C ASN A 79 5.18 8.17 -4.54
N CYS A 80 3.91 8.00 -4.15
CA CYS A 80 3.17 6.77 -4.47
C CYS A 80 3.04 6.56 -5.97
N LEU A 81 2.65 7.60 -6.72
CA LEU A 81 2.49 7.47 -8.17
C LEU A 81 3.83 7.29 -8.89
N ARG A 82 4.89 7.94 -8.41
CA ARG A 82 6.25 7.78 -8.95
C ARG A 82 6.81 6.38 -8.70
N GLU A 83 6.67 5.84 -7.49
CA GLU A 83 7.24 4.54 -7.15
C GLU A 83 6.56 3.36 -7.85
N ASN A 84 5.27 3.48 -8.16
CA ASN A 84 4.50 2.41 -8.78
C ASN A 84 4.38 2.55 -10.31
N ASP A 85 4.59 3.75 -10.85
CA ASP A 85 4.58 4.08 -12.28
C ASP A 85 3.38 3.53 -13.10
N VAL A 86 2.21 3.43 -12.45
CA VAL A 86 0.98 2.90 -13.08
C VAL A 86 0.29 3.96 -13.96
N ILE A 87 0.36 5.23 -13.53
CA ILE A 87 -0.25 6.36 -14.25
C ILE A 87 0.86 7.12 -14.97
N PRO A 88 0.94 7.10 -16.31
CA PRO A 88 2.15 7.49 -17.04
C PRO A 88 2.37 9.00 -17.12
N THR A 89 1.32 9.81 -17.23
CA THR A 89 1.46 11.26 -17.51
C THR A 89 1.24 12.12 -16.28
N LEU A 90 1.95 13.25 -16.20
CA LEU A 90 1.81 14.20 -15.09
C LEU A 90 0.41 14.84 -15.07
N GLU A 91 -0.15 15.11 -16.25
CA GLU A 91 -1.49 15.67 -16.42
C GLU A 91 -2.55 14.74 -15.83
N GLU A 92 -2.43 13.43 -16.07
CA GLU A 92 -3.36 12.42 -15.56
C GLU A 92 -3.24 12.27 -14.04
N ARG A 93 -2.01 12.26 -13.51
CA ARG A 93 -1.75 12.27 -12.06
C ARG A 93 -2.40 13.48 -11.39
N GLN A 94 -2.29 14.67 -11.99
CA GLN A 94 -2.90 15.89 -11.47
C GLN A 94 -4.43 15.85 -11.55
N ARG A 95 -4.99 15.34 -12.67
CA ARG A 95 -6.44 15.14 -12.83
C ARG A 95 -7.01 14.26 -11.72
N ILE A 96 -6.37 13.12 -11.46
CA ILE A 96 -6.78 12.18 -10.41
C ILE A 96 -6.71 12.83 -9.02
N LYS A 97 -5.66 13.62 -8.74
CA LYS A 97 -5.52 14.35 -7.47
C LYS A 97 -6.69 15.31 -7.23
N GLU A 98 -7.11 16.04 -8.26
CA GLU A 98 -8.28 16.91 -8.18
C GLU A 98 -9.58 16.13 -8.03
N GLU A 99 -9.74 15.01 -8.75
CA GLU A 99 -10.92 14.17 -8.63
C GLU A 99 -11.08 13.57 -7.22
N LEU A 100 -9.98 13.16 -6.58
CA LEU A 100 -9.98 12.66 -5.20
C LEU A 100 -10.43 13.72 -4.19
N LYS A 101 -10.13 15.01 -4.42
CA LYS A 101 -10.56 16.12 -3.55
C LYS A 101 -12.07 16.35 -3.59
N LYS A 102 -12.71 16.12 -4.74
CA LYS A 102 -14.11 16.50 -4.99
C LYS A 102 -15.12 15.74 -4.13
N LYS A 103 -14.80 14.52 -3.68
CA LYS A 103 -15.72 13.66 -2.92
C LYS A 103 -15.01 12.96 -1.77
N LYS A 104 -15.64 12.99 -0.60
CA LYS A 104 -15.17 12.23 0.57
C LYS A 104 -15.16 10.73 0.24
N HIS A 105 -14.11 10.02 0.69
CA HIS A 105 -13.92 8.57 0.51
C HIS A 105 -13.75 8.07 -0.93
N ARG A 106 -13.69 8.99 -1.90
CA ARG A 106 -13.21 8.65 -3.24
C ARG A 106 -11.76 8.17 -3.14
N LYS A 107 -11.47 7.12 -3.90
CA LYS A 107 -10.23 6.35 -3.79
C LYS A 107 -9.69 5.99 -5.16
N LEU A 108 -8.37 6.04 -5.26
CA LEU A 108 -7.60 5.55 -6.38
C LEU A 108 -7.11 4.15 -6.02
N ILE A 109 -7.48 3.15 -6.83
CA ILE A 109 -6.93 1.81 -6.75
C ILE A 109 -5.86 1.71 -7.83
N LEU A 110 -4.63 1.35 -7.47
CA LEU A 110 -3.61 0.94 -8.44
C LEU A 110 -3.43 -0.56 -8.35
N LYS A 111 -3.49 -1.25 -9.48
CA LYS A 111 -2.92 -2.58 -9.67
C LYS A 111 -1.49 -2.41 -10.14
N THR A 112 -0.56 -2.83 -9.29
CA THR A 112 0.89 -2.61 -9.48
C THR A 112 1.56 -3.81 -10.14
N ASP A 113 0.89 -4.96 -10.17
CA ASP A 113 1.36 -6.16 -10.87
C ASP A 113 0.98 -6.13 -12.36
N GLN A 114 1.85 -6.65 -13.23
CA GLN A 114 1.64 -6.61 -14.67
C GLN A 114 0.48 -7.55 -15.10
N PRO A 115 -0.39 -7.14 -16.05
CA PRO A 115 -0.47 -5.79 -16.62
C PRO A 115 -0.99 -4.79 -15.57
N THR A 116 -0.29 -3.66 -15.44
CA THR A 116 -0.69 -2.59 -14.51
C THR A 116 -1.99 -1.92 -14.97
N ASP A 117 -2.78 -1.46 -14.00
CA ASP A 117 -4.04 -0.75 -14.27
C ASP A 117 -4.45 0.11 -13.07
N TYR A 118 -5.37 1.05 -13.25
CA TYR A 118 -5.90 1.87 -12.17
C TYR A 118 -7.38 2.19 -12.32
N TRP A 119 -8.04 2.37 -11.18
CA TRP A 119 -9.45 2.76 -11.12
C TRP A 119 -9.67 3.88 -10.12
N LEU A 120 -10.51 4.83 -10.49
CA LEU A 120 -11.03 5.85 -9.59
C LEU A 120 -12.44 5.45 -9.16
N LEU A 121 -12.61 5.11 -7.88
CA LEU A 121 -13.87 4.61 -7.33
C LEU A 121 -14.47 5.62 -6.36
N ASN A 122 -15.81 5.73 -6.36
CA ASN A 122 -16.53 6.55 -5.39
C ASN A 122 -16.58 5.87 -4.01
#